data_AF-A0A2G1X125-F1
#
_entry.id   AF-A0A2G1X125-F1
#
_cell.length_a   1.000
_cell.length_b   1.000
_cell.length_c   1.000
_cell.angle_alpha   90.00
_cell.angle_beta   90.00
_cell.angle_gamma   90.00
#
_symmetry.space_group_name_H-M   'P 1'
#
loop_
_entity.id
_entity.type
_entity.pdbx_description
1 polymer ?
#
loop_
_entity_poly.entity_id
_entity_poly.type
_entity_poly.pdbx_seq_one_letter_code
_entity_poly.pdbx_strand_id
1 'polypeptide(L)'
;RRNAEDLQALLADKMYSWSNLREACRDRSTRPVIKHCEQNALKKAHNARIDDDVYNQRSMSETVFAMLKDDGDEIRSRSWHGQFRELTRKCIVHNLEQAAS
;
A
#
# COMPACT_ATOMS: atom_id res chain seq x y z
N ARG A 1 14.36 11.96 -8.30
CA ARG A 1 13.91 10.57 -8.53
C ARG A 1 12.63 10.34 -7.73
N ARG A 2 11.61 9.70 -8.30
CA ARG A 2 10.51 9.12 -7.52
C ARG A 2 11.04 7.78 -7.02
N ASN A 3 11.00 7.48 -5.73
CA ASN A 3 11.67 6.34 -5.07
C ASN A 3 11.21 4.93 -5.55
N ALA A 4 10.70 4.77 -6.78
CA ALA A 4 10.25 3.50 -7.34
C ALA A 4 11.40 2.47 -7.44
N GLU A 5 12.65 2.93 -7.49
CA GLU A 5 13.84 2.08 -7.45
C GLU A 5 14.09 1.50 -6.04
N ASP A 6 13.51 2.09 -4.98
CA ASP A 6 13.66 1.66 -3.57
C ASP A 6 12.42 0.90 -3.06
N LEU A 7 11.52 0.46 -3.94
CA LEU A 7 10.29 -0.22 -3.52
C LEU A 7 10.61 -1.61 -2.92
N GLN A 8 10.58 -1.71 -1.59
CA GLN A 8 10.91 -2.94 -0.88
C GLN A 8 9.81 -4.00 -0.94
N ALA A 9 8.54 -3.58 -0.88
CA ALA A 9 7.40 -4.49 -0.91
C ALA A 9 6.19 -3.87 -1.63
N LEU A 10 5.42 -4.71 -2.32
CA LEU A 10 4.16 -4.33 -2.94
C LEU A 10 3.01 -5.12 -2.31
N LEU A 11 2.06 -4.40 -1.72
CA LEU A 11 0.90 -4.96 -1.04
C LEU A 11 -0.34 -4.75 -1.92
N ALA A 12 -0.98 -5.83 -2.33
CA ALA A 12 -2.19 -5.78 -3.16
C ALA A 12 -3.45 -5.97 -2.31
N ASP A 13 -4.61 -5.79 -2.95
CA ASP A 13 -5.91 -6.05 -2.33
C ASP A 13 -6.09 -7.51 -1.93
N LYS A 14 -6.98 -7.71 -0.95
CA LYS A 14 -7.45 -9.05 -0.59
C LYS A 14 -7.99 -9.77 -1.81
N MET A 15 -7.70 -11.07 -1.89
CA MET A 15 -8.18 -11.96 -2.95
C MET A 15 -7.68 -11.61 -4.37
N TYR A 16 -6.87 -10.56 -4.53
CA TYR A 16 -6.22 -10.24 -5.79
C TYR A 16 -5.02 -11.16 -6.03
N SER A 17 -5.01 -11.88 -7.16
CA SER A 17 -3.89 -12.73 -7.56
C SER A 17 -3.46 -12.45 -8.99
N TRP A 18 -2.21 -12.02 -9.17
CA TRP A 18 -1.64 -11.73 -10.49
C TRP A 18 -0.22 -12.27 -10.62
N SER A 19 -0.02 -13.25 -11.52
CA SER A 19 1.28 -13.94 -11.68
C SER A 19 2.35 -13.03 -12.28
N ASN A 20 2.06 -12.38 -13.40
CA ASN A 20 3.02 -11.49 -14.08
C ASN A 20 3.49 -10.34 -13.18
N LEU A 21 2.59 -9.80 -12.34
CA LEU A 21 2.96 -8.75 -11.39
C LEU A 21 3.92 -9.27 -10.31
N ARG A 22 3.73 -10.50 -9.81
CA ARG A 22 4.66 -11.10 -8.85
C ARG A 22 6.03 -11.35 -9.47
N GLU A 23 6.09 -11.78 -10.72
CA GLU A 23 7.34 -11.95 -11.46
C GLU A 23 8.04 -10.61 -11.64
N ALA A 24 7.34 -9.60 -12.16
CA ALA A 24 7.88 -8.25 -12.30
C ALA A 24 8.36 -7.64 -10.97
N CYS A 25 7.71 -7.94 -9.84
CA CYS A 25 8.18 -7.54 -8.51
C CYS A 25 9.51 -8.22 -8.18
N ARG A 26 9.60 -9.55 -8.37
CA ARG A 26 10.82 -10.32 -8.10
C ARG A 26 11.99 -9.88 -8.97
N ASP A 27 11.76 -9.59 -10.26
CA ASP A 27 12.77 -9.09 -11.20
C ASP A 27 13.35 -7.75 -10.73
N ARG A 28 12.56 -6.94 -10.03
CA ARG A 28 12.96 -5.65 -9.45
C ARG A 28 13.40 -5.74 -7.99
N SER A 29 13.56 -6.95 -7.45
CA SER A 29 13.87 -7.18 -6.02
C SER A 29 12.83 -6.59 -5.05
N THR A 30 11.61 -6.34 -5.50
CA THR A 30 10.47 -5.94 -4.67
C THR A 30 9.76 -7.19 -4.16
N ARG A 31 9.50 -7.29 -2.85
CA ARG A 31 8.75 -8.39 -2.25
C ARG A 31 7.25 -8.29 -2.59
N PRO A 32 6.65 -9.24 -3.34
CA PRO A 32 5.23 -9.21 -3.60
C PRO A 32 4.44 -9.81 -2.42
N VAL A 33 3.63 -9.00 -1.77
CA VAL A 33 2.68 -9.42 -0.73
C VAL A 33 1.32 -9.65 -1.41
N ILE A 34 1.28 -10.65 -2.29
CA ILE A 34 0.12 -10.98 -3.14
C ILE A 34 -0.12 -12.49 -3.07
N LYS A 35 -1.17 -12.91 -2.37
CA LYS A 35 -1.53 -14.34 -2.24
C LYS A 35 -1.80 -14.96 -3.61
N HIS A 36 -1.43 -16.22 -3.76
CA HIS A 36 -1.77 -17.06 -4.89
C HIS A 36 -3.20 -17.59 -4.75
N CYS A 37 -3.87 -17.81 -5.88
CA CYS A 37 -5.04 -18.69 -5.92
C CYS A 37 -4.63 -20.12 -5.52
N GLU A 38 -5.33 -20.72 -4.54
CA GLU A 38 -4.94 -21.95 -3.85
C GLU A 38 -5.26 -23.24 -4.62
N GLN A 39 -4.80 -23.32 -5.85
CA GLN A 39 -5.09 -24.46 -6.74
C GLN A 39 -4.28 -25.72 -6.41
N ASN A 40 -3.17 -25.61 -5.68
CA ASN A 40 -2.33 -26.74 -5.31
C ASN A 40 -1.56 -26.48 -4.00
N ALA A 41 -0.96 -27.54 -3.45
CA ALA A 41 -0.21 -27.50 -2.19
C ALA A 41 0.96 -26.50 -2.19
N LEU A 42 1.64 -26.34 -3.34
CA LEU A 42 2.74 -25.40 -3.48
C LEU A 42 2.25 -23.94 -3.34
N LYS A 43 1.10 -23.58 -3.92
CA LYS A 43 0.51 -22.25 -3.75
C LYS A 43 0.09 -21.98 -2.31
N LYS A 44 -0.50 -22.98 -1.63
CA LYS A 44 -0.83 -22.90 -0.20
C LYS A 44 0.42 -22.66 0.66
N ALA A 45 1.49 -23.41 0.41
CA ALA A 45 2.76 -23.22 1.12
C ALA A 45 3.39 -21.84 0.88
N HIS A 46 3.25 -21.27 -0.33
CA HIS A 46 3.67 -19.88 -0.57
C HIS A 46 2.81 -18.86 0.18
N ASN A 47 1.49 -19.05 0.22
CA ASN A 47 0.58 -18.16 0.96
C ASN A 47 0.87 -18.18 2.46
N ALA A 48 1.21 -19.34 3.03
CA ALA A 48 1.54 -19.48 4.45
C ALA A 48 2.81 -18.71 4.88
N ARG A 49 3.64 -18.26 3.92
CA ARG A 49 4.83 -17.42 4.20
C ARG A 49 4.52 -15.92 4.18
N ILE A 50 3.32 -15.55 3.73
CA ILE A 50 2.90 -14.15 3.74
C ILE A 50 2.37 -13.85 5.14
N ASP A 51 3.03 -12.90 5.81
CA ASP A 51 2.59 -12.38 7.09
C ASP A 51 1.23 -11.67 6.93
N ASP A 52 0.27 -12.06 7.76
CA ASP A 52 -1.09 -11.55 7.71
C ASP A 52 -1.18 -10.10 8.24
N ASP A 53 -0.22 -9.64 9.06
CA ASP A 53 -0.16 -8.25 9.53
C ASP A 53 0.16 -7.27 8.40
N VAL A 54 0.90 -7.73 7.38
CA VAL A 54 1.23 -6.93 6.18
C VAL A 54 0.33 -7.26 4.99
N TYR A 55 -0.44 -8.34 5.03
CA TYR A 55 -1.36 -8.66 3.94
C TYR A 55 -2.56 -7.71 3.95
N ASN A 56 -3.05 -7.33 2.77
CA ASN A 56 -4.26 -6.52 2.61
C ASN A 56 -4.22 -5.12 3.27
N GLN A 57 -3.04 -4.50 3.41
CA GLN A 57 -2.95 -3.13 3.94
C GLN A 57 -3.40 -2.05 2.95
N ARG A 58 -3.65 -2.40 1.67
CA ARG A 58 -4.11 -1.43 0.68
C ARG A 58 -5.48 -0.84 1.05
N SER A 59 -6.40 -1.65 1.57
CA SER A 59 -7.72 -1.16 2.01
C SER A 59 -7.62 -0.13 3.14
N MET A 60 -6.60 -0.24 4.01
CA MET A 60 -6.33 0.77 5.04
C MET A 60 -5.94 2.10 4.41
N SER A 61 -5.02 2.08 3.45
CA SER A 61 -4.64 3.29 2.70
C SER A 61 -5.84 3.92 2.00
N GLU A 62 -6.69 3.12 1.34
CA GLU A 62 -7.89 3.61 0.66
C GLU A 62 -8.91 4.23 1.63
N THR A 63 -9.07 3.63 2.81
CA THR A 63 -9.93 4.18 3.88
C THR A 63 -9.40 5.53 4.38
N VAL A 64 -8.09 5.63 4.64
CA VAL A 64 -7.45 6.88 5.06
C VAL A 64 -7.63 7.95 3.98
N PHE A 65 -7.40 7.63 2.71
CA PHE A 65 -7.62 8.59 1.62
C PHE A 65 -9.08 9.01 1.47
N ALA A 66 -10.04 8.11 1.74
CA ALA A 66 -11.45 8.45 1.73
C ALA A 66 -11.81 9.43 2.86
N MET A 67 -11.25 9.24 4.06
CA MET A 67 -11.46 10.14 5.21
C MET A 67 -10.85 11.52 4.99
N LEU A 68 -9.69 11.60 4.33
CA LEU A 68 -9.00 12.87 4.08
C LEU A 68 -9.59 13.70 2.94
N LYS A 69 -10.63 13.22 2.24
CA LYS A 69 -11.23 13.96 1.12
C LYS A 69 -11.76 15.33 1.54
N ASP A 70 -12.37 15.40 2.72
CA ASP A 70 -12.97 16.63 3.24
C ASP A 70 -11.89 17.69 3.57
N ASP A 71 -10.64 17.26 3.83
CA ASP A 71 -9.49 18.12 4.09
C ASP A 71 -8.76 18.56 2.80
N GLY A 72 -9.33 18.22 1.65
CA GLY A 72 -8.87 18.58 0.31
C GLY A 72 -8.32 17.39 -0.47
N ASP A 73 -8.83 17.22 -1.69
CA ASP A 73 -8.58 16.05 -2.55
C ASP A 73 -7.20 15.99 -3.23
N GLU A 74 -6.42 17.08 -3.19
CA GLU A 74 -5.21 17.20 -4.02
C GLU A 74 -3.92 17.33 -3.20
N ILE A 75 -2.84 16.74 -3.71
CA ILE A 75 -1.47 16.93 -3.21
C ILE A 75 -0.75 17.88 -4.17
N ARG A 76 -0.33 19.05 -3.69
CA ARG A 76 0.27 20.11 -4.52
C ARG A 76 1.76 19.89 -4.79
N SER A 77 2.47 19.21 -3.88
CA SER A 77 3.89 18.97 -4.07
C SER A 77 4.17 18.12 -5.31
N ARG A 78 5.16 18.54 -6.10
CA ARG A 78 5.66 17.80 -7.27
C ARG A 78 6.83 16.87 -6.95
N SER A 79 7.42 17.01 -5.76
CA SER A 79 8.49 16.13 -5.28
C SER A 79 7.94 15.05 -4.38
N TRP A 80 8.47 13.83 -4.47
CA TRP A 80 8.04 12.70 -3.63
C TRP A 80 8.12 13.06 -2.13
N HIS A 81 9.24 13.63 -1.69
CA HIS A 81 9.45 14.00 -0.29
C HIS A 81 8.45 15.05 0.18
N GLY A 82 8.12 16.03 -0.69
CA GLY A 82 7.11 17.01 -0.37
C GLY A 82 5.70 16.43 -0.37
N GLN A 83 5.38 15.47 -1.25
CA GLN A 83 4.08 14.78 -1.27
C GLN A 83 3.88 13.99 0.02
N PHE A 84 4.91 13.26 0.46
CA PHE A 84 4.90 12.53 1.73
C PHE A 84 4.66 13.48 2.91
N ARG A 85 5.41 14.59 2.99
CA ARG A 85 5.25 15.57 4.07
C ARG A 85 3.88 16.25 4.06
N GLU A 86 3.35 16.55 2.87
CA GLU A 86 2.02 17.16 2.71
C GLU A 86 0.94 16.20 3.20
N LEU A 87 1.00 14.92 2.80
CA LEU A 87 0.07 13.89 3.26
C LEU A 87 0.14 13.71 4.79
N THR A 88 1.34 13.62 5.37
CA THR A 88 1.51 13.52 6.84
C THR A 88 0.86 14.70 7.56
N ARG A 89 1.03 15.92 7.04
CA ARG A 89 0.42 17.12 7.63
C ARG A 89 -1.10 17.07 7.56
N LYS A 90 -1.68 16.65 6.44
CA LYS A 90 -3.13 16.48 6.31
C LYS A 90 -3.66 15.49 7.35
N CYS A 91 -3.03 14.32 7.51
CA CYS A 91 -3.41 13.36 8.56
C CYS A 91 -3.34 13.95 9.97
N ILE A 92 -2.30 14.73 10.27
CA ILE A 92 -2.16 15.37 11.60
C ILE A 92 -3.28 16.38 11.83
N VAL A 93 -3.58 17.25 10.85
CA VAL A 93 -4.64 18.25 10.97
C VAL A 93 -6.01 17.58 11.12
N HIS A 94 -6.31 16.60 10.27
CA HIS A 94 -7.55 15.80 10.37
C HIS A 94 -7.74 15.23 11.78
N ASN A 95 -6.71 14.57 12.33
CA ASN A 95 -6.78 13.98 13.66
C ASN A 95 -6.98 15.03 14.77
N LEU A 96 -6.40 16.22 14.64
CA LEU A 96 -6.60 17.32 15.59
C LEU A 96 -8.03 17.88 15.51
N GLU A 97 -8.57 18.03 14.31
CA GLU A 97 -9.95 18.49 14.10
C GLU A 97 -10.97 17.48 14.62
N GLN A 98 -10.74 16.18 14.40
CA GLN A 98 -11.57 15.11 14.97
C GLN A 98 -11.48 15.03 16.50
N ALA A 99 -10.32 15.35 17.09
CA ALA A 99 -10.16 15.36 18.55
C ALA A 99 -10.73 16.61 19.23
N ALA A 100 -10.94 17.69 18.47
CA ALA A 100 -11.50 18.95 18.97
C ALA A 100 -13.03 19.06 18.81
N SER A 101 -13.64 18.22 17.95
CA SER A 101 -15.09 18.00 17.89
C SER A 101 -15.60 17.12 19.03
#